data_AF-A8U5W1-F1
#
_entry.id   AF-A8U5W1-F1
#
_cell.length_a   1.000
_cell.length_b   1.000
_cell.length_c   1.000
_cell.angle_alpha   90.00
_cell.angle_beta   90.00
_cell.angle_gamma   90.00
#
_symmetry.space_group_name_H-M   'P 1'
#
loop_
_entity.id
_entity.type
_entity.pdbx_description
1 polymer ?
#
loop_
_entity_poly.entity_id
_entity_poly.type
_entity_poly.pdbx_seq_one_letter_code
_entity_poly.pdbx_strand_id
1 'polypeptide(L)'
;MNIQLQTIILIFIRVTSFIVVSPGFSFKGLPSVAKIALSMGITLAAYSAVPVMEQEAGTVLFAVLVIKEVLLGIALGFITKLFFTAVEIAGNFVDFQVGFSMGAVYDPSMGINVSYYGKIYYWLSMCVFYLTNLHHVVIKSLVKSFTTVPISNSNLGDFGVEGMMKLLGIIFEIAFNIAVPMMIVALLTEVILGLISRSVPQINVLILGMPLKIVASFVMILVLLPTLVKNIQTTLPLMVKYMNEFMQSL
;
A
#
# COMPACT_ATOMS: atom_id res chain seq x y z
N MET A 1 -28.54 -12.36 22.33
CA MET A 1 -28.01 -11.00 22.02
C MET A 1 -28.70 -10.61 20.74
N ASN A 2 -29.52 -9.54 20.71
CA ASN A 2 -30.38 -9.27 19.55
C ASN A 2 -29.62 -9.35 18.22
N ILE A 3 -30.23 -10.00 17.23
CA ILE A 3 -29.70 -10.21 15.86
C ILE A 3 -29.11 -8.93 15.25
N GLN A 4 -29.80 -7.80 15.45
CA GLN A 4 -29.37 -6.49 14.95
C GLN A 4 -28.04 -6.05 15.57
N LEU A 5 -27.86 -6.25 16.87
CA LEU A 5 -26.63 -5.89 17.58
C LEU A 5 -25.46 -6.77 17.14
N GLN A 6 -25.68 -8.08 16.98
CA GLN A 6 -24.66 -8.99 16.46
C GLN A 6 -24.22 -8.58 15.05
N THR A 7 -25.16 -8.22 14.18
CA THR A 7 -24.88 -7.78 12.80
C THR A 7 -24.03 -6.50 12.79
N ILE A 8 -24.40 -5.48 13.57
CA ILE A 8 -23.65 -4.22 13.67
C ILE A 8 -22.23 -4.47 14.17
N ILE A 9 -22.06 -5.32 15.18
CA ILE A 9 -20.74 -5.65 15.73
C ILE A 9 -19.86 -6.32 14.68
N LEU A 10 -20.39 -7.27 13.91
CA LEU A 10 -19.61 -7.97 12.87
C LEU A 10 -19.21 -7.03 11.72
N ILE A 11 -20.12 -6.15 11.27
CA ILE A 11 -19.80 -5.09 10.29
C ILE A 11 -18.69 -4.20 10.84
N PHE A 12 -18.84 -3.73 12.08
CA PHE A 12 -17.87 -2.86 12.74
C PHE A 12 -16.48 -3.50 12.81
N ILE A 13 -16.40 -4.79 13.12
CA ILE A 13 -15.14 -5.53 13.21
C ILE A 13 -14.45 -5.60 11.85
N ARG A 14 -15.14 -5.97 10.77
CA ARG A 14 -14.54 -6.00 9.41
C ARG A 14 -14.04 -4.62 9.00
N VAL A 15 -14.86 -3.58 9.20
CA VAL A 15 -14.53 -2.19 8.85
C VAL A 15 -13.33 -1.68 9.65
N THR A 16 -13.30 -1.93 10.95
CA THR A 16 -12.20 -1.48 11.82
C THR A 16 -10.89 -2.19 11.47
N SER A 17 -10.93 -3.50 11.28
CA SER A 17 -9.76 -4.28 10.84
C SER A 17 -9.19 -3.79 9.51
N PHE A 18 -10.07 -3.44 8.56
CA PHE A 18 -9.67 -2.85 7.29
C PHE A 18 -8.98 -1.48 7.48
N ILE A 19 -9.61 -0.57 8.23
CA ILE A 19 -9.10 0.80 8.44
C ILE A 19 -7.74 0.80 9.14
N VAL A 20 -7.55 -0.08 10.12
CA VAL A 20 -6.29 -0.14 10.88
C VAL A 20 -5.09 -0.46 9.97
N VAL A 21 -5.29 -1.35 9.00
CA VAL A 21 -4.23 -1.86 8.09
C VAL A 21 -4.08 -0.99 6.84
N SER A 22 -5.19 -0.48 6.29
CA SER A 22 -5.22 0.25 5.03
C SER A 22 -4.57 1.63 5.14
N PRO A 23 -3.51 1.92 4.37
CA PRO A 23 -2.98 3.28 4.24
C PRO A 23 -4.01 4.22 3.63
N GLY A 24 -3.83 5.51 3.82
CA GLY A 24 -4.89 6.49 3.55
C GLY A 24 -5.74 6.70 4.80
N PHE A 25 -6.40 5.66 5.29
CA PHE A 25 -7.32 5.75 6.44
C PHE A 25 -6.62 5.71 7.80
N SER A 26 -5.46 5.06 7.89
CA SER A 26 -4.65 4.94 9.10
C SER A 26 -3.20 5.28 8.80
N PHE A 27 -2.62 6.18 9.60
CA PHE A 27 -1.19 6.52 9.54
C PHE A 27 -0.58 6.56 10.94
N LYS A 28 0.76 6.45 11.02
CA LYS A 28 1.51 6.56 12.27
C LYS A 28 1.36 7.99 12.81
N GLY A 29 0.62 8.15 13.91
CA GLY A 29 0.32 9.45 14.52
C GLY A 29 -1.17 9.76 14.64
N LEU A 30 -2.04 9.03 13.94
CA LEU A 30 -3.50 9.18 14.09
C LEU A 30 -3.97 8.53 15.41
N PRO A 31 -4.64 9.26 16.32
CA PRO A 31 -5.17 8.70 17.56
C PRO A 31 -6.12 7.52 17.30
N SER A 32 -6.08 6.50 18.17
CA SER A 32 -6.96 5.33 18.07
C SER A 32 -8.44 5.71 18.07
N VAL A 33 -8.81 6.75 18.83
CA VAL A 33 -10.17 7.30 18.91
C VAL A 33 -10.67 7.75 17.53
N ALA A 34 -9.83 8.41 16.73
CA ALA A 34 -10.21 8.86 15.39
C ALA A 34 -10.47 7.67 14.45
N LYS A 35 -9.67 6.60 14.56
CA LYS A 35 -9.86 5.36 13.77
C LYS A 35 -11.18 4.69 14.13
N ILE A 36 -11.49 4.60 15.42
CA ILE A 36 -12.75 4.03 15.92
C ILE A 36 -13.94 4.86 15.46
N ALA A 37 -13.87 6.19 15.56
CA ALA A 37 -14.94 7.09 15.13
C ALA A 37 -15.21 6.96 13.61
N LEU A 38 -14.16 6.91 12.79
CA LEU A 38 -14.29 6.72 11.34
C LEU A 38 -14.87 5.34 11.00
N SER A 39 -14.42 4.29 11.70
CA SER A 39 -14.95 2.94 11.55
C SER A 39 -16.44 2.86 11.90
N MET A 40 -16.83 3.53 12.99
CA MET A 40 -18.23 3.58 13.44
C MET A 40 -19.10 4.33 12.43
N GLY A 41 -18.62 5.48 11.92
CA GLY A 41 -19.33 6.25 10.90
C GLY A 41 -19.58 5.45 9.62
N ILE A 42 -18.56 4.72 9.12
CA ILE A 42 -18.70 3.85 7.95
C ILE A 42 -19.65 2.67 8.26
N THR A 43 -19.57 2.09 9.45
CA THR A 43 -20.45 0.99 9.87
C THR A 43 -21.91 1.40 9.85
N LEU A 44 -22.24 2.57 10.42
CA LEU A 44 -23.61 3.08 10.46
C LEU A 44 -24.15 3.35 9.05
N ALA A 45 -23.32 3.91 8.17
CA ALA A 45 -23.69 4.12 6.76
C ALA A 45 -23.89 2.79 6.02
N ALA A 46 -23.01 1.81 6.25
CA ALA A 46 -23.04 0.50 5.61
C ALA A 46 -24.20 -0.38 6.10
N TYR A 47 -24.66 -0.22 7.34
CA TYR A 47 -25.70 -1.06 7.95
C TYR A 47 -26.96 -1.20 7.06
N SER A 48 -27.39 -0.11 6.42
CA SER A 48 -28.56 -0.11 5.53
C SER A 48 -28.36 -0.92 4.24
N ALA A 49 -27.12 -1.13 3.82
CA ALA A 49 -26.76 -1.82 2.59
C ALA A 49 -26.39 -3.30 2.81
N VAL A 50 -26.24 -3.73 4.07
CA VAL A 50 -25.80 -5.08 4.43
C VAL A 50 -27.02 -5.94 4.81
N PRO A 51 -27.16 -7.16 4.25
CA PRO A 51 -28.21 -8.09 4.66
C PRO A 51 -28.12 -8.41 6.15
N VAL A 52 -29.24 -8.30 6.86
CA VAL A 52 -29.30 -8.65 8.29
C VAL A 52 -29.18 -10.17 8.44
N MET A 53 -28.49 -10.64 9.48
CA MET A 53 -28.43 -12.08 9.78
C MET A 53 -29.84 -12.65 10.01
N GLU A 54 -30.10 -13.85 9.48
CA GLU A 54 -31.42 -14.50 9.59
C GLU A 54 -31.64 -15.13 10.96
N GLN A 55 -30.58 -15.52 11.66
CA GLN A 55 -30.65 -16.22 12.95
C GLN A 55 -29.62 -15.68 13.95
N GLU A 56 -29.95 -15.72 15.24
CA GLU A 56 -28.98 -15.44 16.31
C GLU A 56 -27.88 -16.50 16.29
N ALA A 57 -26.63 -16.05 16.18
CA ALA A 57 -25.48 -16.92 16.33
C ALA A 57 -25.29 -17.24 17.82
N GLY A 58 -25.20 -18.52 18.16
CA GLY A 58 -24.75 -18.96 19.49
C GLY A 58 -23.32 -18.49 19.77
N THR A 59 -22.92 -18.44 21.05
CA THR A 59 -21.64 -17.84 21.48
C THR A 59 -20.42 -18.37 20.73
N VAL A 60 -20.35 -19.68 20.50
CA VAL A 60 -19.23 -20.32 19.78
C VAL A 60 -19.20 -19.90 18.31
N LEU A 61 -20.36 -19.95 17.63
CA LEU A 61 -20.47 -19.54 16.23
C LEU A 61 -20.16 -18.05 16.05
N PHE A 62 -20.64 -17.21 16.97
CA PHE A 62 -20.36 -15.77 16.95
C PHE A 62 -18.86 -15.49 17.07
N ALA A 63 -18.13 -16.21 17.93
CA ALA A 63 -16.68 -16.08 18.05
C ALA A 63 -15.95 -16.45 16.75
N VAL A 64 -16.38 -17.51 16.07
CA VAL A 64 -15.84 -17.92 14.75
C VAL A 64 -16.10 -16.84 13.70
N LEU A 65 -17.32 -16.28 13.67
CA LEU A 65 -17.66 -15.18 12.76
C LEU A 65 -16.79 -13.95 13.03
N VAL A 66 -16.59 -13.57 14.29
CA VAL A 66 -15.69 -12.46 14.64
C VAL A 66 -14.28 -12.66 14.07
N ILE A 67 -13.70 -13.85 14.25
CA ILE A 67 -12.36 -14.16 13.74
C ILE A 67 -12.33 -14.05 12.21
N LYS A 68 -13.34 -14.61 11.52
CA LYS A 68 -13.48 -14.48 10.06
C LYS A 68 -13.53 -13.02 9.62
N GLU A 69 -14.36 -12.20 10.25
CA GLU A 69 -14.54 -10.79 9.88
C GLU A 69 -13.25 -9.98 10.13
N VAL A 70 -12.50 -10.31 11.18
CA VAL A 70 -11.16 -9.75 11.42
C VAL A 70 -10.21 -10.13 10.27
N LEU A 71 -10.12 -11.41 9.93
CA LEU A 71 -9.21 -11.91 8.88
C LEU A 71 -9.54 -11.30 7.51
N LEU A 72 -10.82 -11.20 7.15
CA LEU A 72 -11.25 -10.56 5.90
C LEU A 72 -10.93 -9.07 5.87
N GLY A 73 -11.20 -8.35 6.97
CA GLY A 73 -10.85 -6.93 7.09
C GLY A 73 -9.35 -6.70 6.94
N ILE A 74 -8.53 -7.52 7.62
CA ILE A 74 -7.07 -7.47 7.51
C ILE A 74 -6.61 -7.80 6.09
N ALA A 75 -7.14 -8.84 5.46
CA ALA A 75 -6.75 -9.25 4.11
C ALA A 75 -7.03 -8.14 3.08
N LEU A 76 -8.24 -7.55 3.11
CA LEU A 76 -8.60 -6.43 2.25
C LEU A 76 -7.71 -5.20 2.52
N GLY A 77 -7.47 -4.87 3.79
CA GLY A 77 -6.58 -3.78 4.16
C GLY A 77 -5.14 -4.03 3.71
N PHE A 78 -4.68 -5.28 3.80
CA PHE A 78 -3.35 -5.70 3.39
C PHE A 78 -3.15 -5.56 1.88
N ILE A 79 -4.15 -5.95 1.06
CA ILE A 79 -4.10 -5.73 -0.40
C ILE A 79 -3.90 -4.25 -0.69
N THR A 80 -4.68 -3.34 -0.07
CA THR A 80 -4.48 -1.90 -0.29
C THR A 80 -3.09 -1.45 0.15
N LYS A 81 -2.60 -1.92 1.31
CA LYS A 81 -1.28 -1.60 1.82
C LYS A 81 -0.17 -1.98 0.85
N LEU A 82 -0.27 -3.14 0.23
CA LEU A 82 0.73 -3.62 -0.70
C LEU A 82 0.91 -2.70 -1.91
N PHE A 83 -0.15 -2.06 -2.41
CA PHE A 83 -0.04 -1.10 -3.53
C PHE A 83 0.71 0.18 -3.13
N PHE A 84 0.44 0.72 -1.93
CA PHE A 84 1.22 1.86 -1.41
C PHE A 84 2.68 1.46 -1.18
N THR A 85 2.92 0.27 -0.63
CA THR A 85 4.27 -0.27 -0.45
C THR A 85 4.97 -0.52 -1.79
N ALA A 86 4.27 -0.89 -2.87
CA ALA A 86 4.86 -1.03 -4.20
C ALA A 86 5.49 0.30 -4.67
N VAL A 87 4.76 1.41 -4.48
CA VAL A 87 5.24 2.75 -4.84
C VAL A 87 6.40 3.19 -3.93
N GLU A 88 6.34 2.86 -2.64
CA GLU A 88 7.45 3.09 -1.71
C GLU A 88 8.71 2.29 -2.09
N ILE A 89 8.57 1.00 -2.44
CA ILE A 89 9.67 0.15 -2.91
C ILE A 89 10.29 0.71 -4.19
N ALA A 90 9.48 1.24 -5.11
CA ALA A 90 10.00 1.91 -6.30
C ALA A 90 10.94 3.07 -5.94
N GLY A 91 10.55 3.91 -4.97
CA GLY A 91 11.39 4.98 -4.46
C GLY A 91 12.65 4.46 -3.76
N ASN A 92 12.55 3.35 -3.03
CA ASN A 92 13.70 2.70 -2.40
C ASN A 92 14.73 2.21 -3.44
N PHE A 93 14.28 1.67 -4.58
CA PHE A 93 15.18 1.30 -5.67
C PHE A 93 15.92 2.50 -6.26
N VAL A 94 15.22 3.63 -6.40
CA VAL A 94 15.85 4.88 -6.86
C VAL A 94 16.87 5.40 -5.84
N ASP A 95 16.54 5.41 -4.55
CA ASP A 95 17.48 5.80 -3.49
C ASP A 95 18.74 4.92 -3.46
N PHE A 96 18.56 3.62 -3.67
CA PHE A 96 19.67 2.68 -3.75
C PHE A 96 20.61 3.00 -4.91
N GLN A 97 20.07 3.32 -6.08
CA GLN A 97 20.89 3.67 -7.24
C GLN A 97 21.55 5.05 -7.13
N VAL A 98 20.87 6.04 -6.54
CA VAL A 98 21.43 7.39 -6.35
C VAL A 98 22.51 7.40 -5.26
N GLY A 99 22.40 6.50 -4.27
CA GLY A 99 23.41 6.30 -3.23
C GLY A 99 23.03 6.80 -1.84
N PHE A 100 21.80 7.30 -1.65
CA PHE A 100 21.32 7.76 -0.33
C PHE A 100 21.24 6.63 0.69
N SER A 101 20.96 5.41 0.26
CA SER A 101 20.87 4.23 1.14
C SER A 101 22.19 3.48 1.29
N MET A 102 23.30 3.94 0.70
CA MET A 102 24.59 3.25 0.79
C MET A 102 25.13 3.22 2.23
N GLY A 103 24.85 4.24 3.04
CA GLY A 103 25.24 4.27 4.45
C GLY A 103 24.71 3.08 5.26
N ALA A 104 23.51 2.59 4.93
CA ALA A 104 22.93 1.40 5.56
C ALA A 104 23.52 0.08 5.06
N VAL A 105 24.06 0.04 3.84
CA VAL A 105 24.73 -1.13 3.27
C VAL A 105 26.13 -1.29 3.85
N TYR A 106 26.83 -0.17 4.06
CA TYR A 106 28.17 -0.16 4.66
C TYR A 106 28.12 -0.47 6.16
N ASP A 107 27.14 0.04 6.89
CA ASP A 107 26.94 -0.28 8.30
C ASP A 107 25.45 -0.36 8.70
N PRO A 108 24.86 -1.58 8.66
CA PRO A 108 23.49 -1.80 9.12
C PRO A 108 23.28 -1.52 10.62
N SER A 109 24.35 -1.55 11.43
CA SER A 109 24.27 -1.40 12.90
C SER A 109 24.03 0.05 13.33
N MET A 110 24.34 1.01 12.45
CA MET A 110 24.10 2.45 12.67
C MET A 110 22.60 2.82 12.57
N GLY A 111 21.74 1.92 12.08
CA GLY A 111 20.28 2.11 12.06
C GLY A 111 19.76 3.21 11.12
N ILE A 112 20.62 3.84 10.32
CA ILE A 112 20.25 4.90 9.37
C ILE A 112 19.68 4.25 8.09
N ASN A 113 18.48 3.68 8.18
CA ASN A 113 17.74 3.11 7.06
C ASN A 113 16.60 4.04 6.62
N VAL A 114 16.93 5.30 6.29
CA VAL A 114 15.92 6.26 5.82
C VAL A 114 16.07 6.45 4.31
N SER A 115 15.12 5.87 3.58
CA SER A 115 14.90 6.20 2.17
C SER A 115 14.14 7.53 2.07
N TYR A 116 14.72 8.49 1.34
CA TYR A 116 14.11 9.79 1.06
C TYR A 116 13.16 9.70 -0.13
N TYR A 117 13.57 9.10 -1.25
CA TYR A 117 12.70 8.89 -2.41
C TYR A 117 11.54 7.96 -2.11
N GLY A 118 11.73 6.90 -1.32
CA GLY A 118 10.63 6.03 -0.87
C GLY A 118 9.54 6.79 -0.12
N LYS A 119 9.94 7.70 0.78
CA LYS A 119 9.00 8.59 1.49
C LYS A 119 8.32 9.58 0.54
N ILE A 120 9.06 10.20 -0.38
CA ILE A 120 8.49 11.13 -1.37
C ILE A 120 7.43 10.40 -2.21
N TYR A 121 7.74 9.20 -2.69
CA TYR A 121 6.86 8.38 -3.53
C TYR A 121 5.62 7.95 -2.74
N TYR A 122 5.79 7.53 -1.48
CA TYR A 122 4.69 7.21 -0.59
C TYR A 122 3.74 8.40 -0.38
N TRP A 123 4.26 9.58 -0.02
CA TRP A 123 3.41 10.77 0.18
C TRP A 123 2.76 11.25 -1.12
N LEU A 124 3.48 11.16 -2.26
CA LEU A 124 2.92 11.45 -3.57
C LEU A 124 1.75 10.51 -3.89
N SER A 125 1.90 9.21 -3.59
CA SER A 125 0.82 8.24 -3.76
C SER A 125 -0.40 8.52 -2.89
N MET A 126 -0.19 8.98 -1.65
CA MET A 126 -1.26 9.44 -0.76
C MET A 126 -1.98 10.66 -1.32
N CYS A 127 -1.25 11.65 -1.84
CA CYS A 127 -1.86 12.80 -2.51
C CYS A 127 -2.72 12.37 -3.70
N VAL A 128 -2.19 11.50 -4.57
CA VAL A 128 -2.94 10.98 -5.73
C VAL A 128 -4.18 10.21 -5.29
N PHE A 129 -4.08 9.38 -4.25
CA PHE A 129 -5.20 8.61 -3.70
C PHE A 129 -6.38 9.50 -3.26
N TYR A 130 -6.09 10.64 -2.63
CA TYR A 130 -7.12 11.60 -2.24
C TYR A 130 -7.62 12.44 -3.41
N LEU A 131 -6.73 12.96 -4.26
CA LEU A 131 -7.10 13.79 -5.42
C LEU A 131 -7.96 13.06 -6.44
N THR A 132 -7.78 11.75 -6.58
CA THR A 132 -8.57 10.90 -7.49
C THR A 132 -9.84 10.32 -6.85
N ASN A 133 -10.16 10.72 -5.62
CA ASN A 133 -11.30 10.19 -4.84
C ASN A 133 -11.27 8.66 -4.67
N LEU A 134 -10.09 8.04 -4.75
CA LEU A 134 -9.97 6.59 -4.75
C LEU A 134 -10.34 5.98 -3.39
N HIS A 135 -10.22 6.75 -2.31
CA HIS A 135 -10.74 6.41 -0.98
C HIS A 135 -12.24 6.08 -0.99
N HIS A 136 -13.07 6.81 -1.75
CA HIS A 136 -14.49 6.50 -1.88
C HIS A 136 -14.73 5.18 -2.61
N VAL A 137 -13.94 4.90 -3.66
CA VAL A 137 -14.04 3.64 -4.42
C VAL A 137 -13.63 2.45 -3.57
N VAL A 138 -12.59 2.60 -2.76
CA VAL A 138 -12.13 1.58 -1.80
C VAL A 138 -13.20 1.30 -0.75
N ILE A 139 -13.82 2.33 -0.16
CA ILE A 139 -14.94 2.16 0.78
C ILE A 139 -16.12 1.45 0.09
N LYS A 140 -16.45 1.83 -1.15
CA LYS A 140 -17.51 1.15 -1.91
C LYS A 140 -17.21 -0.33 -2.12
N SER A 141 -15.96 -0.67 -2.41
CA SER A 141 -15.51 -2.07 -2.51
C SER A 141 -15.60 -2.82 -1.19
N LEU A 142 -15.27 -2.15 -0.07
CA LEU A 142 -15.43 -2.70 1.27
C LEU A 142 -16.90 -2.97 1.61
N VAL A 143 -17.81 -2.07 1.29
CA VAL A 143 -19.25 -2.29 1.50
C VAL A 143 -19.76 -3.43 0.61
N LYS A 144 -19.31 -3.48 -0.65
CA LYS A 144 -19.62 -4.60 -1.56
C LYS A 144 -19.14 -5.95 -1.02
N SER A 145 -18.08 -5.98 -0.21
CA SER A 145 -17.57 -7.22 0.41
C SER A 145 -18.62 -7.98 1.23
N PHE A 146 -19.58 -7.26 1.83
CA PHE A 146 -20.65 -7.88 2.63
C PHE A 146 -21.69 -8.60 1.76
N THR A 147 -21.79 -8.24 0.47
CA THR A 147 -22.66 -8.92 -0.49
C THR A 147 -21.98 -10.12 -1.13
N THR A 148 -20.66 -10.06 -1.36
CA THR A 148 -19.89 -11.17 -1.96
C THR A 148 -19.53 -12.23 -0.93
N VAL A 149 -19.13 -11.81 0.28
CA VAL A 149 -18.83 -12.69 1.40
C VAL A 149 -19.74 -12.31 2.58
N PRO A 150 -20.96 -12.88 2.62
CA PRO A 150 -21.95 -12.59 3.64
C PRO A 150 -21.46 -12.84 5.07
N ILE A 151 -22.03 -12.10 6.02
CA ILE A 151 -21.67 -12.18 7.44
C ILE A 151 -22.09 -13.54 8.03
N SER A 152 -23.19 -14.12 7.56
CA SER A 152 -23.74 -15.38 8.06
C SER A 152 -22.93 -16.62 7.64
N ASN A 153 -22.11 -16.54 6.61
CA ASN A 153 -21.30 -17.67 6.15
C ASN A 153 -20.07 -17.84 7.05
N SER A 154 -19.87 -19.02 7.64
CA SER A 154 -18.70 -19.37 8.45
C SER A 154 -17.53 -19.91 7.63
N ASN A 155 -17.76 -20.29 6.37
CA ASN A 155 -16.71 -20.84 5.53
C ASN A 155 -15.85 -19.69 5.01
N LEU A 156 -14.61 -19.65 5.47
CA LEU A 156 -13.53 -19.05 4.70
C LEU A 156 -13.17 -20.11 3.66
N GLY A 157 -13.39 -19.82 2.37
CA GLY A 157 -12.88 -20.67 1.29
C GLY A 157 -11.38 -20.90 1.43
N ASP A 158 -10.82 -21.78 0.62
CA ASP A 158 -9.37 -22.01 0.62
C ASP A 158 -8.67 -20.66 0.43
N PHE A 159 -7.93 -20.21 1.45
CA PHE A 159 -7.15 -19.00 1.37
C PHE A 159 -6.24 -19.15 0.16
N GLY A 160 -6.51 -18.40 -0.91
CA GLY A 160 -5.81 -18.52 -2.18
C GLY A 160 -4.34 -18.13 -2.03
N VAL A 161 -3.50 -19.04 -1.54
CA VAL A 161 -2.04 -18.88 -1.41
C VAL A 161 -1.47 -18.53 -2.79
N GLU A 162 -1.99 -19.17 -3.84
CA GLU A 162 -1.66 -18.86 -5.22
C GLU A 162 -2.00 -17.40 -5.61
N GLY A 163 -3.18 -16.91 -5.22
CA GLY A 163 -3.60 -15.53 -5.44
C GLY A 163 -2.68 -14.53 -4.73
N MET A 164 -2.28 -14.82 -3.50
CA MET A 164 -1.34 -13.98 -2.75
C MET A 164 0.07 -13.99 -3.37
N MET A 165 0.57 -15.16 -3.79
CA MET A 165 1.86 -15.28 -4.46
C MET A 165 1.89 -14.52 -5.78
N LYS A 166 0.82 -14.62 -6.57
CA LYS A 166 0.65 -13.85 -7.81
C LYS A 166 0.60 -12.35 -7.54
N LEU A 167 -0.13 -11.92 -6.52
CA LEU A 167 -0.21 -10.52 -6.13
C LEU A 167 1.16 -9.96 -5.77
N LEU A 168 1.98 -10.70 -5.00
CA LEU A 168 3.36 -10.30 -4.67
C LEU A 168 4.22 -10.09 -5.93
N GLY A 169 4.14 -10.98 -6.91
CA GLY A 169 4.86 -10.81 -8.18
C GLY A 169 4.46 -9.50 -8.90
N ILE A 170 3.16 -9.21 -8.93
CA ILE A 170 2.61 -8.00 -9.56
C ILE A 170 3.05 -6.73 -8.83
N ILE A 171 3.14 -6.77 -7.50
CA ILE A 171 3.63 -5.65 -6.69
C ILE A 171 5.09 -5.32 -7.02
N PHE A 172 5.94 -6.35 -7.15
CA PHE A 172 7.34 -6.15 -7.55
C PHE A 172 7.46 -5.64 -8.99
N GLU A 173 6.64 -6.14 -9.90
CA GLU A 173 6.58 -5.66 -11.29
C GLU A 173 6.19 -4.18 -11.34
N ILE A 174 5.15 -3.78 -10.61
CA ILE A 174 4.71 -2.39 -10.48
C ILE A 174 5.83 -1.52 -9.90
N ALA A 175 6.45 -1.96 -8.81
CA ALA A 175 7.52 -1.23 -8.15
C ALA A 175 8.69 -0.99 -9.10
N PHE A 176 9.10 -2.02 -9.84
CA PHE A 176 10.16 -1.94 -10.83
C PHE A 176 9.79 -0.98 -11.96
N ASN A 177 8.60 -1.13 -12.57
CA ASN A 177 8.13 -0.28 -13.66
C ASN A 177 8.09 1.21 -13.28
N ILE A 178 7.71 1.53 -12.03
CA ILE A 178 7.70 2.91 -11.53
C ILE A 178 9.15 3.43 -11.33
N ALA A 179 10.08 2.59 -10.90
CA ALA A 179 11.47 2.96 -10.64
C ALA A 179 12.32 3.11 -11.92
N VAL A 180 12.02 2.33 -12.97
CA VAL A 180 12.83 2.22 -14.21
C VAL A 180 13.27 3.58 -14.79
N PRO A 181 12.38 4.58 -14.99
CA PRO A 181 12.79 5.85 -15.60
C PRO A 181 13.90 6.56 -14.81
N MET A 182 13.79 6.56 -13.48
CA MET A 182 14.79 7.17 -12.60
C MET A 182 16.05 6.31 -12.46
N MET A 183 15.91 4.98 -12.47
CA MET A 183 17.06 4.07 -12.47
C MET A 183 17.93 4.26 -13.71
N ILE A 184 17.32 4.41 -14.90
CA ILE A 184 18.06 4.67 -16.15
C ILE A 184 18.86 5.97 -16.04
N VAL A 185 18.27 7.03 -15.48
CA VAL A 185 18.95 8.31 -15.28
C VAL A 185 20.16 8.16 -14.36
N ALA A 186 19.99 7.47 -13.23
CA ALA A 186 21.07 7.27 -12.28
C ALA A 186 22.19 6.38 -12.87
N LEU A 187 21.84 5.35 -13.64
CA LEU A 187 22.79 4.51 -14.37
C LEU A 187 23.56 5.31 -15.45
N LEU A 188 22.88 6.17 -16.23
CA LEU A 188 23.54 7.04 -17.19
C LEU A 188 24.51 8.01 -16.50
N THR A 189 24.13 8.51 -15.32
CA THR A 189 25.01 9.37 -14.52
C THR A 189 26.27 8.63 -14.07
N GLU A 190 26.16 7.34 -13.71
CA GLU A 190 27.32 6.49 -13.40
C GLU A 190 28.24 6.27 -14.60
N VAL A 191 27.67 6.00 -15.77
CA VAL A 191 28.44 5.84 -17.00
C VAL A 191 29.21 7.12 -17.31
N ILE A 192 28.56 8.28 -17.21
CA ILE A 192 29.20 9.60 -17.44
C ILE A 192 30.34 9.82 -16.43
N LEU A 193 30.11 9.57 -15.14
CA LEU A 193 31.14 9.69 -14.10
C LEU A 193 32.32 8.75 -14.34
N GLY A 194 32.06 7.50 -14.77
CA GLY A 194 33.11 6.53 -15.10
C GLY A 194 33.92 6.91 -16.35
N LEU A 195 33.30 7.58 -17.33
CA LEU A 195 34.03 8.14 -18.47
C LEU A 195 34.91 9.31 -18.04
N ILE A 196 34.39 10.22 -17.19
CA ILE A 196 35.16 11.35 -16.64
C ILE A 196 36.37 10.85 -15.84
N SER A 197 36.20 9.79 -15.04
CA SER A 197 37.30 9.23 -14.25
C SER A 197 38.43 8.66 -15.11
N ARG A 198 38.07 8.10 -16.26
CA ARG A 198 39.05 7.59 -17.24
C ARG A 198 39.77 8.73 -17.94
N SER A 199 39.08 9.82 -18.26
CA SER A 199 39.65 10.98 -18.93
C SER A 199 40.50 11.86 -18.01
N VAL A 200 40.08 12.03 -16.75
CA VAL A 200 40.77 12.84 -15.74
C VAL A 200 40.96 12.01 -14.47
N PRO A 201 42.01 11.17 -14.40
CA PRO A 201 42.24 10.24 -13.29
C PRO A 201 42.59 10.93 -11.96
N GLN A 202 42.89 12.23 -11.99
CA GLN A 202 43.09 13.04 -10.78
C GLN A 202 41.77 13.33 -10.04
N ILE A 203 40.61 13.16 -10.70
CA ILE A 203 39.30 13.36 -10.08
C ILE A 203 38.96 12.12 -9.25
N ASN A 204 38.83 12.31 -7.93
CA ASN A 204 38.26 11.29 -7.07
C ASN A 204 36.73 11.22 -7.28
N VAL A 205 36.33 10.25 -8.10
CA VAL A 205 34.92 9.97 -8.45
C VAL A 205 34.06 9.66 -7.23
N LEU A 206 34.64 9.09 -6.17
CA LEU A 206 33.89 8.81 -4.95
C LEU A 206 33.48 10.12 -4.25
N ILE A 207 34.39 11.08 -4.19
CA ILE A 207 34.18 12.37 -3.52
C ILE A 207 33.26 13.28 -4.35
N LEU A 208 33.47 13.35 -5.67
CA LEU A 208 32.69 14.22 -6.56
C LEU A 208 31.41 13.57 -7.12
N GLY A 209 31.36 12.24 -7.19
CA GLY A 209 30.27 11.50 -7.81
C GLY A 209 28.99 11.53 -6.98
N MET A 210 29.07 11.40 -5.65
CA MET A 210 27.88 11.45 -4.80
C MET A 210 27.15 12.81 -4.87
N PRO A 211 27.83 13.97 -4.68
CA PRO A 211 27.18 15.27 -4.83
C PRO A 211 26.55 15.47 -6.21
N LEU A 212 27.24 15.06 -7.28
CA LEU A 212 26.75 15.21 -8.64
C LEU A 212 25.50 14.33 -8.90
N LYS A 213 25.52 13.07 -8.45
CA LYS A 213 24.38 12.16 -8.55
C LYS A 213 23.16 12.70 -7.82
N ILE A 214 23.35 13.26 -6.62
CA ILE A 214 22.26 13.85 -5.84
C ILE A 214 21.61 14.99 -6.63
N VAL A 215 22.40 15.94 -7.13
CA VAL A 215 21.87 17.08 -7.92
C VAL A 215 21.18 16.59 -9.19
N ALA A 216 21.80 15.69 -9.95
CA ALA A 216 21.23 15.13 -11.17
C ALA A 216 19.89 14.41 -10.90
N SER A 217 19.84 13.57 -9.86
CA SER A 217 18.62 12.86 -9.48
C SER A 217 17.50 13.81 -9.05
N PHE A 218 17.85 14.86 -8.31
CA PHE A 218 16.87 15.86 -7.85
C PHE A 218 16.28 16.68 -9.01
N VAL A 219 17.10 17.07 -9.99
CA VAL A 219 16.60 17.74 -11.20
C VAL A 219 15.70 16.79 -11.99
N MET A 220 16.11 15.54 -12.13
CA MET A 220 15.38 14.58 -12.97
C MET A 220 14.06 14.13 -12.35
N ILE A 221 13.96 14.04 -11.01
CA ILE A 221 12.65 13.79 -10.38
C ILE A 221 11.68 14.94 -10.63
N LEU A 222 12.13 16.20 -10.67
CA LEU A 222 11.26 17.34 -10.99
C LEU A 222 10.74 17.25 -12.43
N VAL A 223 11.61 16.88 -13.37
CA VAL A 223 11.23 16.70 -14.78
C VAL A 223 10.29 15.50 -14.97
N LEU A 224 10.54 14.39 -14.25
CA LEU A 224 9.76 13.15 -14.36
C LEU A 224 8.53 13.13 -13.45
N LEU A 225 8.30 14.15 -12.64
CA LEU A 225 7.18 14.22 -11.70
C LEU A 225 5.82 14.00 -12.38
N PRO A 226 5.50 14.61 -13.54
CA PRO A 226 4.22 14.36 -14.23
C PRO A 226 4.05 12.89 -14.63
N THR A 227 5.13 12.26 -15.10
CA THR A 227 5.14 10.84 -15.48
C THR A 227 4.94 9.95 -14.26
N LEU A 228 5.62 10.25 -13.14
CA LEU A 228 5.42 9.53 -11.87
C LEU A 228 3.96 9.62 -11.40
N VAL A 229 3.39 10.82 -11.38
CA VAL A 229 1.99 11.02 -10.98
C VAL A 229 1.05 10.22 -11.89
N LYS A 230 1.26 10.25 -13.20
CA LYS A 230 0.48 9.46 -14.17
C LYS A 230 0.58 7.96 -13.91
N ASN A 231 1.79 7.44 -13.67
CA ASN A 231 2.00 6.02 -13.39
C ASN A 231 1.33 5.59 -12.08
N ILE A 232 1.38 6.43 -11.04
CA ILE A 232 0.69 6.18 -9.78
C ILE A 232 -0.84 6.21 -9.99
N GLN A 233 -1.35 7.18 -10.76
CA GLN A 233 -2.78 7.29 -11.07
C GLN A 233 -3.32 6.07 -11.81
N THR A 234 -2.55 5.45 -12.70
CA THR A 234 -2.96 4.22 -13.40
C THR A 234 -2.83 2.97 -12.52
N THR A 235 -1.88 2.97 -11.59
CA THR A 235 -1.55 1.81 -10.77
C THR A 235 -2.47 1.66 -9.56
N LEU A 236 -2.69 2.74 -8.79
CA LEU A 236 -3.44 2.66 -7.54
C LEU A 236 -4.86 2.07 -7.71
N PRO A 237 -5.65 2.39 -8.76
CA PRO A 237 -6.97 1.80 -8.95
C PRO A 237 -6.97 0.27 -9.08
N LEU A 238 -5.84 -0.35 -9.46
CA LEU A 238 -5.71 -1.80 -9.53
C LEU A 238 -5.91 -2.46 -8.16
N MET A 239 -5.65 -1.76 -7.04
CA MET A 239 -5.91 -2.31 -5.71
C MET A 239 -7.37 -2.71 -5.53
N VAL A 240 -8.30 -1.92 -6.08
CA VAL A 240 -9.74 -2.22 -6.03
C VAL A 240 -10.06 -3.45 -6.86
N LYS A 241 -9.42 -3.60 -8.03
CA LYS A 241 -9.57 -4.80 -8.86
C LYS A 241 -9.14 -6.06 -8.09
N TYR A 242 -7.95 -6.05 -7.50
CA TYR A 242 -7.45 -7.21 -6.74
C TYR A 242 -8.21 -7.47 -5.44
N MET A 243 -8.74 -6.45 -4.77
CA MET A 243 -9.69 -6.64 -3.67
C MET A 243 -10.93 -7.42 -4.14
N ASN A 244 -11.50 -7.05 -5.29
CA ASN A 244 -12.68 -7.73 -5.83
C ASN A 244 -12.38 -9.16 -6.29
N GLU A 245 -11.24 -9.39 -6.96
CA GLU A 245 -10.82 -10.74 -7.35
C GLU A 245 -10.56 -11.63 -6.12
N PHE A 246 -9.93 -11.10 -5.08
CA PHE A 246 -9.75 -11.81 -3.81
C PHE A 246 -11.09 -12.21 -3.20
N MET A 247 -12.06 -11.30 -3.16
CA MET A 247 -13.40 -11.60 -2.64
C MET A 247 -14.17 -12.62 -3.47
N GLN A 248 -13.91 -12.70 -4.78
CA GLN A 248 -14.52 -13.69 -5.68
C GLN A 248 -13.88 -15.07 -5.56
N SER A 249 -12.66 -15.15 -5.04
CA SER A 249 -11.94 -16.42 -4.85
C SER A 249 -12.28 -17.15 -3.55
N LEU A 250 -13.01 -16.50 -2.63
CA LEU A 250 -13.44 -17.03 -1.34
C LEU A 250 -14.83 -17.69 -1.42
#